data_AF-A0A6N2KG32-F1
#
_entry.id   AF-A0A6N2KG32-F1
#
_cell.length_a   1.000
_cell.length_b   1.000
_cell.length_c   1.000
_cell.angle_alpha   90.00
_cell.angle_beta   90.00
_cell.angle_gamma   90.00
#
_symmetry.space_group_name_H-M   'P 1'
#
loop_
_entity.id
_entity.type
_entity.pdbx_description
1 polymer ?
#
loop_
_entity_poly.entity_id
_entity_poly.type
_entity_poly.pdbx_seq_one_letter_code
_entity_poly.pdbx_strand_id
1 'polypeptide(L)'
;SSAADPQNNYLSISTPLLSQGAMPSYGLSSYSTQMVKQVCSDAVEIVEPAKEGYQLTLKINFAKIPRGKDYFKVITQISSVQAVILCSQLKEMLRNVNSQDTSQGMNKPIKLVYHPREPFYVIRQPQKITAVFPLRFKEHSDVIIATAFFQELMDVGSSEKWAKAPPCTWSPIPPPELRGEPLEDLSTNGGFVSFEISSRHVEDKKLDKTVWSLLNFYAYVKKHVK
;
A
#
# COMPACT_ATOMS: atom_id res chain seq x y z
N SER A 1 -20.14 32.06 1.13
CA SER A 1 -20.09 31.16 -0.05
C SER A 1 -19.23 31.78 -1.13
N SER A 2 -18.01 31.27 -1.32
CA SER A 2 -17.17 31.66 -2.46
C SER A 2 -17.71 30.94 -3.70
N ALA A 3 -17.97 31.67 -4.78
CA ALA A 3 -18.35 31.09 -6.06
C ALA A 3 -17.24 30.11 -6.50
N ALA A 4 -17.62 28.90 -6.92
CA ALA A 4 -16.66 27.94 -7.44
C ALA A 4 -16.01 28.54 -8.69
N ASP A 5 -14.70 28.80 -8.62
CA ASP A 5 -13.91 29.22 -9.78
C ASP A 5 -13.93 28.09 -10.82
N PRO A 6 -14.57 28.26 -11.99
CA PRO A 6 -14.71 27.20 -12.97
C PRO A 6 -13.37 26.72 -13.55
N GLN A 7 -12.28 27.48 -13.35
CA GLN A 7 -10.95 27.11 -13.83
C GLN A 7 -10.15 26.26 -12.84
N ASN A 8 -10.57 26.19 -11.57
CA ASN A 8 -9.86 25.47 -10.52
C ASN A 8 -10.79 24.44 -9.85
N ASN A 9 -10.43 23.15 -9.93
CA ASN A 9 -11.08 22.11 -9.13
C ASN A 9 -10.15 21.61 -8.04
N TYR A 10 -10.75 21.04 -6.99
CA TYR A 10 -10.02 20.51 -5.84
C TYR A 10 -10.21 19.01 -5.75
N LEU A 11 -9.11 18.26 -5.64
CA LEU A 11 -9.08 16.82 -5.41
C LEU A 11 -8.51 16.56 -4.02
N SER A 12 -9.33 16.03 -3.11
CA SER A 12 -8.90 15.70 -1.75
C SER A 12 -8.80 14.19 -1.58
N ILE A 13 -7.69 13.71 -1.04
CA ILE A 13 -7.36 12.28 -0.91
C ILE A 13 -7.34 11.91 0.56
N SER A 14 -8.10 10.86 0.89
CA SER A 14 -8.09 10.22 2.20
C SER A 14 -7.48 8.82 2.07
N THR A 15 -6.42 8.55 2.84
CA THR A 15 -5.74 7.24 2.87
C THR A 15 -5.20 6.97 4.26
N PRO A 16 -5.23 5.72 4.75
CA PRO A 16 -4.56 5.35 5.99
C PRO A 16 -3.09 5.78 5.98
N LEU A 17 -2.62 6.34 7.09
CA LEU A 17 -1.22 6.74 7.26
C LEU A 17 -0.43 5.57 7.84
N LEU A 18 0.61 5.11 7.12
CA LEU A 18 1.46 4.03 7.61
C LEU A 18 2.44 4.49 8.67
N SER A 19 2.84 5.76 8.71
CA SER A 19 3.79 6.33 9.68
C SER A 19 3.07 6.78 10.96
N GLN A 20 2.55 5.86 11.76
CA GLN A 20 2.11 6.18 13.12
C GLN A 20 3.29 6.08 14.08
N GLY A 21 3.94 7.21 14.30
CA GLY A 21 5.03 7.39 15.27
C GLY A 21 5.33 8.88 15.44
N ALA A 22 4.77 9.47 16.50
CA ALA A 22 5.15 10.78 17.07
C ALA A 22 5.31 12.00 16.12
N MET A 23 4.45 12.17 15.11
CA MET A 23 4.32 13.46 14.41
C MET A 23 2.86 13.93 14.45
N PRO A 24 2.61 15.27 14.55
CA PRO A 24 1.31 15.78 14.90
C PRO A 24 0.27 15.35 13.87
N SER A 25 -0.81 14.80 14.39
CA SER A 25 -2.17 14.85 13.85
C SER A 25 -2.32 15.73 12.61
N TYR A 26 -2.64 15.09 11.47
CA TYR A 26 -2.96 15.65 10.15
C TYR A 26 -1.79 15.90 9.19
N GLY A 27 -1.62 15.01 8.21
CA GLY A 27 -0.83 15.25 6.99
C GLY A 27 -0.01 14.06 6.50
N LEU A 28 0.49 14.15 5.26
CA LEU A 28 1.51 13.26 4.73
C LEU A 28 2.89 13.60 5.30
N SER A 29 3.80 12.63 5.37
CA SER A 29 5.21 12.88 5.70
C SER A 29 5.87 13.85 4.72
N SER A 30 6.99 14.47 5.11
CA SER A 30 7.78 15.32 4.22
C SER A 30 8.26 14.57 2.97
N TYR A 31 8.67 13.31 3.13
CA TYR A 31 9.06 12.45 2.02
C TYR A 31 7.88 12.17 1.08
N SER A 32 6.73 11.75 1.61
CA SER A 32 5.54 11.48 0.79
C SER A 32 5.07 12.74 0.04
N THR A 33 5.08 13.90 0.70
CA THR A 33 4.78 15.19 0.07
C THR A 33 5.77 15.53 -1.05
N GLN A 34 7.07 15.29 -0.84
CA GLN A 34 8.08 15.50 -1.88
C GLN A 34 7.87 14.57 -3.08
N MET A 35 7.56 13.29 -2.84
CA MET A 35 7.29 12.33 -3.92
C MET A 35 6.06 12.73 -4.75
N VAL A 36 5.01 13.25 -4.09
CA VAL A 36 3.84 13.79 -4.80
C VAL A 36 4.21 15.02 -5.63
N LYS A 37 4.99 15.96 -5.07
CA LYS A 37 5.47 17.16 -5.81
C LYS A 37 6.25 16.79 -7.07
N GLN A 38 7.03 15.70 -7.05
CA GLN A 38 7.80 15.24 -8.21
C GLN A 38 6.94 14.69 -9.35
N VAL A 39 5.75 14.16 -9.05
CA VAL A 39 4.84 13.64 -10.09
C VAL A 39 3.82 14.66 -10.56
N CYS A 40 3.55 15.71 -9.78
CA CYS A 40 2.69 16.81 -10.16
C CYS A 40 3.28 17.65 -11.30
N SER A 41 2.41 18.14 -12.20
CA SER A 41 2.76 19.12 -13.22
C SER A 41 2.44 20.54 -12.75
N ASP A 42 2.82 21.56 -13.53
CA ASP A 42 2.52 22.97 -13.25
C ASP A 42 1.01 23.29 -13.14
N ALA A 43 0.16 22.36 -13.61
CA ALA A 43 -1.30 22.45 -13.50
C ALA A 43 -1.83 22.00 -12.13
N VAL A 44 -0.99 21.41 -11.27
CA VAL A 44 -1.39 20.81 -9.99
C VAL A 44 -0.58 21.43 -8.86
N GLU A 45 -1.28 22.02 -7.91
CA GLU A 45 -0.70 22.64 -6.71
C GLU A 45 -1.17 21.89 -5.46
N ILE A 46 -0.26 21.63 -4.52
CA ILE A 46 -0.63 21.08 -3.20
C ILE A 46 -1.13 22.23 -2.32
N VAL A 47 -2.33 22.08 -1.77
CA VAL A 47 -2.94 23.05 -0.86
C VAL A 47 -2.53 22.73 0.57
N GLU A 48 -1.93 23.71 1.26
CA GLU A 48 -1.52 23.60 2.66
C GLU A 48 -2.25 24.67 3.52
N PRO A 49 -2.92 24.28 4.62
CA PRO A 49 -3.19 22.90 5.06
C PRO A 49 -4.19 22.19 4.13
N ALA A 50 -4.20 20.86 4.15
CA ALA A 50 -5.23 20.09 3.45
C ALA A 50 -6.63 20.44 3.97
N LYS A 51 -7.66 20.24 3.14
CA LYS A 51 -9.06 20.35 3.60
C LYS A 51 -9.30 19.40 4.78
N GLU A 52 -10.13 19.84 5.70
CA GLU A 52 -10.49 19.10 6.91
C GLU A 52 -10.94 17.66 6.57
N GLY A 53 -10.39 16.67 7.29
CA GLY A 53 -10.67 15.25 7.08
C GLY A 53 -9.81 14.55 6.02
N TYR A 54 -8.94 15.26 5.30
CA TYR A 54 -8.11 14.68 4.24
C TYR A 54 -6.61 14.82 4.52
N GLN A 55 -5.81 13.85 4.06
CA GLN A 55 -4.34 13.88 4.21
C GLN A 55 -3.67 14.75 3.15
N LEU A 56 -4.30 14.92 1.98
CA LEU A 56 -3.80 15.74 0.88
C LEU A 56 -4.96 16.43 0.17
N THR A 57 -4.78 17.69 -0.21
CA THR A 57 -5.67 18.37 -1.15
C THR A 57 -4.85 18.97 -2.29
N LEU A 58 -5.26 18.67 -3.51
CA LEU A 58 -4.68 19.19 -4.73
C LEU A 58 -5.62 20.21 -5.35
N LYS A 59 -5.09 21.34 -5.79
CA LYS A 59 -5.77 22.31 -6.64
C LYS A 59 -5.32 22.07 -8.08
N ILE A 60 -6.28 21.78 -8.95
CA ILE A 60 -6.06 21.48 -10.37
C ILE A 60 -6.55 22.67 -11.18
N ASN A 61 -5.63 23.31 -11.91
CA ASN A 61 -5.92 24.42 -12.80
C ASN A 61 -6.11 23.91 -14.24
N PHE A 62 -7.35 23.89 -14.72
CA PHE A 62 -7.68 23.39 -16.07
C PHE A 62 -7.11 24.27 -17.18
N ALA A 63 -6.92 25.57 -16.93
CA ALA A 63 -6.34 26.47 -17.93
C ALA A 63 -4.87 26.15 -18.20
N LYS A 64 -4.17 25.52 -17.25
CA LYS A 64 -2.77 25.08 -17.39
C LYS A 64 -2.63 23.66 -17.94
N ILE A 65 -3.72 22.92 -18.15
CA ILE A 65 -3.65 21.59 -18.75
C ILE A 65 -3.41 21.74 -20.26
N PRO A 66 -2.33 21.17 -20.82
CA PRO A 66 -2.04 21.25 -22.25
C PRO A 66 -3.18 20.67 -23.08
N ARG A 67 -3.45 21.25 -24.26
CA ARG A 67 -4.41 20.68 -25.24
C ARG A 67 -3.69 19.68 -26.14
N GLY A 68 -4.42 18.78 -26.81
CA GLY A 68 -3.84 17.80 -27.73
C GLY A 68 -3.37 16.52 -27.04
N LYS A 69 -2.28 15.87 -27.45
CA LYS A 69 -1.89 14.56 -26.87
C LYS A 69 -1.30 14.64 -25.46
N ASP A 70 -0.88 15.83 -25.02
CA ASP A 70 -0.14 16.00 -23.77
C ASP A 70 -1.02 16.07 -22.51
N TYR A 71 -2.34 16.28 -22.64
CA TYR A 71 -3.24 16.21 -21.48
C TYR A 71 -3.21 14.83 -20.83
N PHE A 72 -2.98 13.77 -21.61
CA PHE A 72 -2.96 12.40 -21.11
C PHE A 72 -1.87 12.20 -20.07
N LYS A 73 -0.72 12.87 -20.24
CA LYS A 73 0.39 12.84 -19.27
C LYS A 73 -0.04 13.47 -17.94
N VAL A 74 -0.70 14.63 -17.97
CA VAL A 74 -1.19 15.33 -16.78
C VAL A 74 -2.27 14.50 -16.06
N ILE A 75 -3.21 13.92 -16.81
CA ILE A 75 -4.25 13.04 -16.22
C ILE A 75 -3.61 11.81 -15.58
N THR A 76 -2.62 11.20 -16.25
CA THR A 76 -1.90 10.03 -15.71
C THR A 76 -1.16 10.40 -14.43
N GLN A 77 -0.50 11.56 -14.39
CA GLN A 77 0.17 12.07 -13.20
C GLN A 77 -0.81 12.27 -12.04
N ILE A 78 -1.93 12.95 -12.26
CA ILE A 78 -2.99 13.15 -11.24
C ILE A 78 -3.52 11.80 -10.76
N SER A 79 -3.79 10.87 -11.68
CA SER A 79 -4.32 9.53 -11.36
C SER A 79 -3.31 8.68 -10.57
N SER A 80 -2.01 8.93 -10.75
CA SER A 80 -0.95 8.20 -10.05
C SER A 80 -0.72 8.65 -8.60
N VAL A 81 -1.26 9.80 -8.18
CA VAL A 81 -0.96 10.39 -6.86
C VAL A 81 -1.25 9.43 -5.71
N GLN A 82 -2.40 8.73 -5.74
CA GLN A 82 -2.72 7.75 -4.69
C GLN A 82 -1.69 6.61 -4.63
N ALA A 83 -1.26 6.10 -5.79
CA ALA A 83 -0.23 5.08 -5.88
C ALA A 83 1.11 5.59 -5.33
N VAL A 84 1.47 6.84 -5.64
CA VAL A 84 2.70 7.48 -5.16
C VAL A 84 2.69 7.63 -3.64
N ILE A 85 1.57 8.08 -3.06
CA ILE A 85 1.40 8.20 -1.60
C ILE A 85 1.56 6.83 -0.92
N LEU A 86 0.87 5.81 -1.43
CA LEU A 86 0.95 4.46 -0.85
C LEU A 86 2.37 3.88 -0.99
N CYS A 87 3.00 4.06 -2.15
CA CYS A 87 4.39 3.66 -2.37
C CYS A 87 5.35 4.36 -1.40
N SER A 88 5.24 5.68 -1.24
CA SER A 88 6.16 6.46 -0.41
C SER A 88 6.02 6.10 1.07
N GLN A 89 4.78 5.98 1.55
CA GLN A 89 4.52 5.55 2.93
C GLN A 89 5.04 4.13 3.20
N LEU A 90 4.86 3.20 2.26
CA LEU A 90 5.36 1.83 2.41
C LEU A 90 6.89 1.81 2.42
N LYS A 91 7.55 2.62 1.57
CA LYS A 91 9.00 2.80 1.57
C LYS A 91 9.52 3.31 2.91
N GLU A 92 8.91 4.35 3.47
CA GLU A 92 9.31 4.91 4.77
C GLU A 92 9.17 3.88 5.89
N MET A 93 8.04 3.18 5.94
CA MET A 93 7.79 2.15 6.94
C MET A 93 8.79 1.00 6.82
N LEU A 94 9.03 0.48 5.62
CA LEU A 94 9.97 -0.61 5.38
C LEU A 94 11.42 -0.21 5.63
N ARG A 95 11.83 1.03 5.32
CA ARG A 95 13.16 1.54 5.63
C ARG A 95 13.43 1.56 7.14
N ASN A 96 12.39 1.74 7.94
CA ASN A 96 12.45 1.78 9.40
C ASN A 96 12.13 0.43 10.05
N VAL A 97 12.25 -0.70 9.33
CA VAL A 97 11.94 -2.05 9.86
C VAL A 97 12.72 -2.42 11.13
N ASN A 98 13.92 -1.86 11.31
CA ASN A 98 14.77 -2.08 12.47
C ASN A 98 14.59 -1.03 13.57
N SER A 99 13.74 0.00 13.37
CA SER A 99 13.57 1.02 14.40
C SER A 99 12.96 0.38 15.64
N GLN A 100 13.61 0.57 16.79
CA GLN A 100 13.10 0.16 18.10
C GLN A 100 12.04 1.14 18.60
N ASP A 101 11.27 1.76 17.70
CA ASP A 101 10.19 2.64 18.09
C ASP A 101 9.13 1.81 18.80
N THR A 102 9.20 1.78 20.14
CA THR A 102 8.16 1.29 21.07
C THR A 102 6.91 2.19 21.04
N SER A 103 6.68 2.87 19.91
CA SER A 103 5.57 3.78 19.68
C SER A 103 4.22 3.05 19.76
N GLN A 104 3.19 3.79 20.15
CA GLN A 104 1.80 3.31 20.10
C GLN A 104 1.47 2.82 18.68
N GLY A 105 1.16 1.54 18.52
CA GLY A 105 0.85 0.96 17.20
C GLY A 105 1.64 -0.31 16.85
N MET A 106 2.62 -0.70 17.66
CA MET A 106 3.28 -2.00 17.52
C MET A 106 2.25 -3.13 17.60
N ASN A 107 2.35 -4.11 16.70
CA ASN A 107 1.41 -5.20 16.50
C ASN A 107 -0.03 -4.78 16.11
N LYS A 108 -0.29 -3.50 15.82
CA LYS A 108 -1.58 -3.09 15.25
C LYS A 108 -1.55 -3.25 13.73
N PRO A 109 -2.54 -3.93 13.13
CA PRO A 109 -2.62 -4.03 11.68
C PRO A 109 -2.99 -2.67 11.07
N ILE A 110 -2.30 -2.31 10.00
CA ILE A 110 -2.62 -1.14 9.20
C ILE A 110 -3.16 -1.63 7.85
N LYS A 111 -4.45 -1.38 7.60
CA LYS A 111 -5.11 -1.74 6.34
C LYS A 111 -4.60 -0.85 5.20
N LEU A 112 -4.15 -1.46 4.12
CA LEU A 112 -3.75 -0.81 2.88
C LEU A 112 -4.73 -1.15 1.76
N VAL A 113 -5.36 -0.12 1.21
CA VAL A 113 -6.32 -0.23 0.10
C VAL A 113 -5.70 0.38 -1.15
N TYR A 114 -4.96 -0.44 -1.91
CA TYR A 114 -4.48 -0.07 -3.24
C TYR A 114 -5.53 -0.39 -4.31
N HIS A 115 -6.22 -1.53 -4.15
CA HIS A 115 -7.36 -1.92 -4.96
C HIS A 115 -8.58 -2.13 -4.04
N PRO A 116 -9.74 -1.52 -4.30
CA PRO A 116 -10.86 -1.46 -3.34
C PRO A 116 -11.34 -2.80 -2.78
N ARG A 117 -11.23 -3.89 -3.55
CA ARG A 117 -11.66 -5.24 -3.15
C ARG A 117 -10.53 -6.12 -2.63
N GLU A 118 -9.31 -5.62 -2.63
CA GLU A 118 -8.10 -6.40 -2.38
C GLU A 118 -7.18 -5.62 -1.45
N PRO A 119 -7.63 -5.37 -0.21
CA PRO A 119 -6.78 -4.79 0.80
C PRO A 119 -5.70 -5.79 1.19
N PHE A 120 -4.59 -5.30 1.69
CA PHE A 120 -3.66 -6.11 2.47
C PHE A 120 -3.31 -5.35 3.74
N TYR A 121 -2.84 -6.07 4.74
CA TYR A 121 -2.50 -5.50 6.03
C TYR A 121 -1.00 -5.48 6.20
N VAL A 122 -0.51 -4.46 6.89
CA VAL A 122 0.87 -4.43 7.32
C VAL A 122 0.93 -4.26 8.83
N ILE A 123 1.67 -5.16 9.48
CA ILE A 123 1.81 -5.22 10.93
C ILE A 123 3.27 -5.00 11.27
N ARG A 124 3.56 -4.00 12.10
CA ARG A 124 4.90 -3.72 12.60
C ARG A 124 5.20 -4.57 13.82
N GLN A 125 6.28 -5.32 13.77
CA GLN A 125 6.76 -6.17 14.86
C GLN A 125 8.22 -5.82 15.16
N PRO A 126 8.79 -6.23 16.31
CA PRO A 126 10.19 -6.00 16.59
C PRO A 126 11.08 -6.61 15.48
N GLN A 127 11.90 -5.77 14.83
CA GLN A 127 12.87 -6.16 13.78
C GLN A 127 12.27 -6.72 12.47
N LYS A 128 10.94 -6.73 12.33
CA LYS A 128 10.27 -7.21 11.12
C LYS A 128 8.92 -6.54 10.89
N ILE A 129 8.48 -6.57 9.65
CA ILE A 129 7.16 -6.11 9.23
C ILE A 129 6.49 -7.27 8.51
N THR A 130 5.27 -7.62 8.94
CA THR A 130 4.50 -8.70 8.34
C THR A 130 3.43 -8.11 7.44
N ALA A 131 3.45 -8.50 6.17
CA ALA A 131 2.43 -8.14 5.19
C ALA A 131 1.46 -9.32 5.01
N VAL A 132 0.17 -9.13 5.30
CA VAL A 132 -0.87 -10.17 5.25
C VAL A 132 -1.87 -9.86 4.14
N PHE A 133 -2.09 -10.82 3.25
CA PHE A 133 -2.94 -10.73 2.07
C PHE A 133 -4.15 -11.67 2.21
N PRO A 134 -5.35 -11.14 2.51
CA PRO A 134 -6.60 -11.91 2.50
C PRO A 134 -7.06 -12.22 1.06
N LEU A 135 -7.00 -13.48 0.64
CA LEU A 135 -7.24 -13.86 -0.76
C LEU A 135 -8.70 -14.23 -1.05
N ARG A 136 -9.25 -13.66 -2.12
CA ARG A 136 -10.61 -13.94 -2.58
C ARG A 136 -10.62 -14.32 -4.05
N PHE A 137 -11.25 -15.45 -4.35
CA PHE A 137 -11.45 -15.95 -5.70
C PHE A 137 -12.94 -16.05 -6.01
N LYS A 138 -13.32 -15.83 -7.27
CA LYS A 138 -14.72 -15.91 -7.69
C LYS A 138 -15.13 -17.36 -7.97
N GLU A 139 -14.25 -18.13 -8.60
CA GLU A 139 -14.52 -19.50 -9.01
C GLU A 139 -13.99 -20.48 -7.97
N HIS A 140 -14.72 -21.57 -7.74
CA HIS A 140 -14.31 -22.59 -6.77
C HIS A 140 -13.06 -23.36 -7.24
N SER A 141 -12.91 -23.56 -8.55
CA SER A 141 -11.70 -24.11 -9.17
C SER A 141 -10.45 -23.27 -8.83
N ASP A 142 -10.54 -21.95 -8.96
CA ASP A 142 -9.45 -21.03 -8.62
C ASP A 142 -9.03 -21.16 -7.15
N VAL A 143 -9.99 -21.40 -6.24
CA VAL A 143 -9.67 -21.62 -4.82
C VAL A 143 -8.80 -22.86 -4.65
N ILE A 144 -9.16 -23.98 -5.29
CA ILE A 144 -8.42 -25.24 -5.20
C ILE A 144 -7.00 -25.06 -5.76
N ILE A 145 -6.89 -24.45 -6.95
CA ILE A 145 -5.59 -24.19 -7.61
C ILE A 145 -4.73 -23.27 -6.75
N ALA A 146 -5.31 -22.18 -6.24
CA ALA A 146 -4.62 -21.22 -5.39
C ALA A 146 -4.13 -21.85 -4.08
N THR A 147 -4.97 -22.65 -3.40
CA THR A 147 -4.58 -23.32 -2.17
C THR A 147 -3.39 -24.25 -2.38
N ALA A 148 -3.41 -25.07 -3.44
CA ALA A 148 -2.27 -25.93 -3.77
C ALA A 148 -1.01 -25.09 -4.08
N PHE A 149 -1.16 -24.01 -4.87
CA PHE A 149 -0.06 -23.10 -5.19
C PHE A 149 0.59 -22.49 -3.93
N PHE A 150 -0.20 -22.05 -2.94
CA PHE A 150 0.34 -21.43 -1.73
C PHE A 150 0.96 -22.43 -0.75
N GLN A 151 0.42 -23.65 -0.68
CA GLN A 151 1.04 -24.73 0.08
C GLN A 151 2.44 -25.04 -0.49
N GLU A 152 2.55 -25.22 -1.80
CA GLU A 152 3.84 -25.41 -2.47
C GLU A 152 4.78 -24.19 -2.30
N LEU A 153 4.25 -22.97 -2.39
CA LEU A 153 5.04 -21.75 -2.18
C LEU A 153 5.62 -21.67 -0.76
N MET A 154 4.83 -22.05 0.24
CA MET A 154 5.26 -22.12 1.64
C MET A 154 6.35 -23.18 1.82
N ASP A 155 6.15 -24.38 1.25
CA ASP A 155 7.11 -25.47 1.35
C ASP A 155 8.44 -25.13 0.67
N VAL A 156 8.40 -24.60 -0.55
CA VAL A 156 9.60 -24.13 -1.28
C VAL A 156 10.27 -22.97 -0.54
N GLY A 157 9.48 -22.00 -0.06
CA GLY A 157 9.95 -20.83 0.68
C GLY A 157 10.62 -21.17 2.01
N SER A 158 10.27 -22.32 2.61
CA SER A 158 10.90 -22.82 3.84
C SER A 158 12.26 -23.48 3.60
N SER A 159 12.61 -23.81 2.35
CA SER A 159 13.86 -24.50 2.03
C SER A 159 15.10 -23.58 2.14
N GLU A 160 16.25 -24.17 2.48
CA GLU A 160 17.52 -23.43 2.61
C GLU A 160 17.94 -22.70 1.32
N LYS A 161 17.55 -23.24 0.16
CA LYS A 161 17.80 -22.61 -1.16
C LYS A 161 17.22 -21.20 -1.25
N TRP A 162 16.11 -20.95 -0.55
CA TRP A 162 15.38 -19.68 -0.57
C TRP A 162 15.47 -18.92 0.77
N ALA A 163 16.43 -19.26 1.65
CA ALA A 163 16.62 -18.60 2.95
C ALA A 163 16.90 -17.08 2.90
N LYS A 164 17.19 -16.54 1.71
CA LYS A 164 17.35 -15.09 1.47
C LYS A 164 16.06 -14.37 1.09
N ALA A 165 15.00 -15.12 0.74
CA ALA A 165 13.70 -14.58 0.42
C ALA A 165 12.89 -14.31 1.71
N PRO A 166 11.90 -13.41 1.67
CA PRO A 166 10.95 -13.26 2.76
C PRO A 166 10.28 -14.59 3.11
N PRO A 167 10.28 -15.01 4.39
CA PRO A 167 9.45 -16.12 4.84
C PRO A 167 8.00 -15.91 4.43
N CYS A 168 7.42 -16.93 3.81
CA CYS A 168 6.05 -16.94 3.32
C CYS A 168 5.26 -18.00 4.09
N THR A 169 4.07 -17.64 4.58
CA THR A 169 3.15 -18.59 5.20
C THR A 169 1.76 -18.47 4.60
N TRP A 170 1.02 -19.58 4.58
CA TRP A 170 -0.38 -19.61 4.21
C TRP A 170 -1.20 -20.22 5.33
N SER A 171 -2.37 -19.64 5.61
CA SER A 171 -3.31 -20.14 6.60
C SER A 171 -4.75 -20.02 6.09
N PRO A 172 -5.61 -21.02 6.31
CA PRO A 172 -7.03 -20.90 5.99
C PRO A 172 -7.77 -19.96 6.95
N ILE A 173 -7.20 -19.64 8.12
CA ILE A 173 -7.79 -18.77 9.14
C ILE A 173 -7.01 -17.45 9.27
N PRO A 174 -7.67 -16.34 9.67
CA PRO A 174 -6.99 -15.07 9.88
C PRO A 174 -5.90 -15.19 10.96
N PRO A 175 -4.71 -14.59 10.75
CA PRO A 175 -3.68 -14.57 11.78
C PRO A 175 -4.16 -13.76 13.02
N PRO A 176 -3.69 -14.11 14.24
CA PRO A 176 -4.17 -13.49 15.48
C PRO A 176 -4.08 -11.96 15.51
N GLU A 177 -3.10 -11.39 14.80
CA GLU A 177 -2.88 -9.94 14.69
C GLU A 177 -4.01 -9.21 13.96
N LEU A 178 -4.80 -9.90 13.14
CA LEU A 178 -5.98 -9.34 12.46
C LEU A 178 -7.27 -9.48 13.27
N ARG A 179 -7.22 -9.99 14.51
CA ARG A 179 -8.40 -10.06 15.36
C ARG A 179 -8.94 -8.65 15.64
N GLY A 180 -10.22 -8.45 15.35
CA GLY A 180 -10.92 -7.18 15.53
C GLY A 180 -11.07 -6.35 14.26
N GLU A 181 -10.41 -6.74 13.16
CA GLU A 181 -10.66 -6.15 11.85
C GLU A 181 -12.05 -6.51 11.30
N PRO A 182 -12.61 -5.70 10.36
CA PRO A 182 -13.95 -5.93 9.82
C PRO A 182 -14.11 -7.33 9.23
N LEU A 183 -15.25 -7.98 9.51
CA LEU A 183 -15.54 -9.33 9.02
C LEU A 183 -15.47 -9.43 7.49
N GLU A 184 -15.86 -8.37 6.78
CA GLU A 184 -15.76 -8.29 5.32
C GLU A 184 -14.32 -8.53 4.83
N ASP A 185 -13.33 -8.03 5.56
CA ASP A 185 -11.90 -8.18 5.23
C ASP A 185 -11.34 -9.54 5.67
N LEU A 186 -11.92 -10.16 6.69
CA LEU A 186 -11.50 -11.46 7.24
C LEU A 186 -12.24 -12.65 6.61
N SER A 187 -13.36 -12.42 5.93
CA SER A 187 -14.07 -13.44 5.18
C SER A 187 -13.40 -13.67 3.82
N THR A 188 -12.57 -14.71 3.77
CA THR A 188 -11.83 -15.14 2.57
C THR A 188 -12.14 -16.59 2.24
N ASN A 189 -12.10 -16.94 0.95
CA ASN A 189 -12.19 -18.33 0.50
C ASN A 189 -10.82 -18.89 0.06
N GLY A 190 -9.82 -18.02 -0.20
CA GLY A 190 -8.46 -18.42 -0.55
C GLY A 190 -7.45 -18.42 0.62
N GLY A 191 -7.91 -18.12 1.84
CA GLY A 191 -7.06 -18.01 3.03
C GLY A 191 -6.26 -16.71 3.09
N PHE A 192 -5.17 -16.74 3.86
CA PHE A 192 -4.31 -15.61 4.18
C PHE A 192 -2.87 -15.96 3.85
N VAL A 193 -2.24 -15.19 2.96
CA VAL A 193 -0.81 -15.29 2.68
C VAL A 193 -0.07 -14.20 3.45
N SER A 194 1.00 -14.55 4.15
CA SER A 194 1.79 -13.61 4.95
C SER A 194 3.25 -13.63 4.52
N PHE A 195 3.86 -12.45 4.41
CA PHE A 195 5.30 -12.30 4.13
C PHE A 195 5.99 -11.55 5.27
N GLU A 196 7.07 -12.11 5.79
CA GLU A 196 7.89 -11.47 6.82
C GLU A 196 9.04 -10.66 6.20
N ILE A 197 8.99 -9.35 6.34
CA ILE A 197 9.97 -8.42 5.81
C ILE A 197 10.89 -7.96 6.93
N SER A 198 12.16 -8.38 6.93
CA SER A 198 13.21 -7.87 7.81
C SER A 198 14.23 -7.03 7.02
N SER A 199 15.23 -6.48 7.71
CA SER A 199 16.21 -5.55 7.11
C SER A 199 16.87 -6.07 5.84
N ARG A 200 17.23 -7.36 5.81
CA ARG A 200 17.86 -8.01 4.64
C ARG A 200 17.05 -7.93 3.34
N HIS A 201 15.73 -7.76 3.45
CA HIS A 201 14.81 -7.66 2.30
C HIS A 201 14.66 -6.22 1.79
N VAL A 202 15.14 -5.24 2.54
CA VAL A 202 14.97 -3.80 2.24
C VAL A 202 16.29 -3.03 2.17
N GLU A 203 17.39 -3.64 2.60
CA GLU A 203 18.75 -3.14 2.43
C GLU A 203 19.14 -2.93 0.95
N ASP A 204 20.12 -2.06 0.73
CA ASP A 204 20.66 -1.70 -0.59
C ASP A 204 19.57 -1.19 -1.57
N LYS A 205 19.58 -1.73 -2.80
CA LYS A 205 18.64 -1.43 -3.87
C LYS A 205 17.41 -2.38 -3.86
N LYS A 206 17.14 -3.06 -2.74
CA LYS A 206 16.03 -4.03 -2.65
C LYS A 206 14.71 -3.40 -2.23
N LEU A 207 14.73 -2.26 -1.53
CA LEU A 207 13.54 -1.57 -1.04
C LEU A 207 12.47 -1.40 -2.13
N ASP A 208 12.85 -0.85 -3.28
CA ASP A 208 11.92 -0.62 -4.39
C ASP A 208 11.32 -1.93 -4.93
N LYS A 209 12.12 -3.00 -5.01
CA LYS A 209 11.66 -4.31 -5.47
C LYS A 209 10.68 -4.93 -4.48
N THR A 210 10.94 -4.81 -3.18
CA THR A 210 10.07 -5.32 -2.11
C THR A 210 8.74 -4.59 -2.11
N VAL A 211 8.76 -3.26 -2.18
CA VAL A 211 7.55 -2.42 -2.29
C VAL A 211 6.75 -2.80 -3.54
N TRP A 212 7.40 -2.91 -4.69
CA TRP A 212 6.73 -3.31 -5.92
C TRP A 212 6.10 -4.70 -5.81
N SER A 213 6.81 -5.67 -5.22
CA SER A 213 6.32 -7.04 -5.06
C SER A 213 5.09 -7.09 -4.16
N LEU A 214 5.11 -6.38 -3.03
CA LEU A 214 3.97 -6.32 -2.10
C LEU A 214 2.74 -5.67 -2.77
N LEU A 215 2.91 -4.54 -3.45
CA LEU A 215 1.80 -3.83 -4.10
C LEU A 215 1.21 -4.58 -5.30
N ASN A 216 2.00 -5.45 -5.96
CA ASN A 216 1.57 -6.20 -7.13
C ASN A 216 1.25 -7.67 -6.84
N PHE A 217 1.31 -8.11 -5.57
CA PHE A 217 1.11 -9.51 -5.21
C PHE A 217 -0.24 -10.07 -5.68
N TYR A 218 -1.34 -9.34 -5.50
CA TYR A 218 -2.66 -9.76 -6.00
C TYR A 218 -2.70 -9.95 -7.52
N ALA A 219 -2.07 -9.04 -8.27
CA ALA A 219 -1.99 -9.15 -9.73
C ALA A 219 -1.17 -10.39 -10.14
N TYR A 220 -0.08 -10.67 -9.42
CA TYR A 220 0.73 -11.86 -9.61
C TYR A 220 -0.08 -13.14 -9.37
N VAL A 221 -0.79 -13.24 -8.23
CA VAL A 221 -1.60 -14.41 -7.88
C VAL A 221 -2.68 -14.66 -8.94
N LYS A 222 -3.46 -13.64 -9.29
CA LYS A 222 -4.51 -13.75 -10.31
C LYS A 222 -3.99 -14.19 -11.66
N LYS A 223 -2.76 -13.82 -12.03
CA LYS A 223 -2.17 -14.21 -13.30
C LYS A 223 -1.77 -15.69 -13.35
N HIS A 224 -1.40 -16.27 -12.20
CA HIS A 224 -0.91 -17.66 -12.14
C HIS A 224 -1.98 -18.67 -11.72
N VAL A 225 -3.05 -18.21 -11.08
CA VAL A 225 -4.21 -19.05 -10.72
C VAL A 225 -5.22 -19.16 -11.88
N LYS A 226 -5.28 -18.15 -12.75
CA LYS A 226 -6.15 -18.13 -13.93
C LYS A 226 -5.54 -18.80 -15.15
#